data_AF-A0A5A9XEV0-F1
#
_entry.id   AF-A0A5A9XEV0-F1
#
_cell.length_a   1.000
_cell.length_b   1.000
_cell.length_c   1.000
_cell.angle_alpha   90.00
_cell.angle_beta   90.00
_cell.angle_gamma   90.00
#
_symmetry.space_group_name_H-M   'P 1'
#
loop_
_entity.id
_entity.type
_entity.pdbx_description
1 polymer ?
#
loop_
_entity_poly.entity_id
_entity_poly.type
_entity_poly.pdbx_seq_one_letter_code
_entity_poly.pdbx_strand_id
1 'polypeptide(L)'
;MNVTLRKDRSGIWSRAQRCCDLKSWQRLWLVTGGAYLLMLVATGWLLMPERRQVDKAMVFAVTEEVRRYDGLAFVGDSPEKIFEMARTRGYGPWIAQVRKTYRIGREGDRGFDRIEREYRQAVETLTSRRLKLSGWLFVAWAVPMGGLYAMGSLVGWIRQGRS
;
A
#
# COMPACT_ATOMS: atom_id res chain seq x y z
N MET A 1 19.65 47.55 -0.66
CA MET A 1 18.70 46.82 -1.54
C MET A 1 19.09 47.07 -2.97
N ASN A 2 19.67 46.08 -3.66
CA ASN A 2 20.14 46.24 -5.04
C ASN A 2 19.16 45.49 -5.96
N VAL A 3 18.41 46.23 -6.78
CA VAL A 3 17.41 45.66 -7.70
C VAL A 3 18.05 45.56 -9.06
N THR A 4 18.47 44.35 -9.44
CA THR A 4 18.98 44.06 -10.78
C THR A 4 17.81 43.96 -11.76
N LEU A 5 17.63 45.00 -12.56
CA LEU A 5 16.68 45.02 -13.66
C LEU A 5 17.38 44.48 -14.92
N ARG A 6 16.77 43.49 -15.58
CA ARG A 6 17.24 42.97 -16.87
C ARG A 6 16.31 43.46 -17.97
N LYS A 7 16.87 44.18 -18.92
CA LYS A 7 16.16 44.75 -20.08
C LYS A 7 16.09 43.72 -21.20
N ASP A 8 14.88 43.44 -21.69
CA ASP A 8 14.68 42.60 -22.87
C ASP A 8 14.82 43.42 -24.17
N ARG A 9 15.12 42.76 -25.30
CA ARG A 9 15.34 43.35 -26.63
C ARG A 9 14.12 44.09 -27.18
N SER A 10 12.93 43.90 -26.61
CA SER A 10 11.68 44.61 -26.94
C SER A 10 11.53 45.95 -26.21
N GLY A 11 12.46 46.32 -25.32
CA GLY A 11 12.43 47.60 -24.61
C GLY A 11 11.45 47.67 -23.43
N ILE A 12 10.69 46.60 -23.18
CA ILE A 12 9.75 46.51 -22.05
C ILE A 12 10.52 46.07 -20.80
N TRP A 13 10.41 46.86 -19.73
CA TRP A 13 10.95 46.50 -18.42
C TRP A 13 10.04 45.46 -17.75
N SER A 14 10.34 44.17 -17.90
CA SER A 14 9.69 43.14 -17.11
C SER A 14 10.47 42.90 -15.82
N ARG A 15 9.77 42.89 -14.68
CA ARG A 15 10.35 42.35 -13.44
C ARG A 15 10.67 40.90 -13.70
N ALA A 16 11.92 40.49 -13.48
CA ALA A 16 12.26 39.07 -13.41
C ALA A 16 11.34 38.42 -12.38
N GLN A 17 10.41 37.62 -12.88
CA GLN A 17 9.36 37.02 -12.08
C GLN A 17 10.03 36.07 -11.09
N ARG A 18 10.14 36.47 -9.82
CA ARG A 18 10.54 35.59 -8.72
C ARG A 18 9.42 34.57 -8.53
N CYS A 19 9.36 33.56 -9.39
CA CYS A 19 8.28 32.59 -9.38
C CYS A 19 8.28 31.71 -8.10
N CYS A 20 9.36 31.75 -7.31
CA CYS A 20 9.52 30.88 -6.14
C CYS A 20 10.20 31.58 -4.95
N ASP A 21 9.74 32.77 -4.54
CA ASP A 21 10.14 33.35 -3.25
C ASP A 21 9.31 32.72 -2.12
N LEU A 22 9.40 31.38 -1.99
CA LEU A 22 8.85 30.66 -0.84
C LEU A 22 9.58 31.17 0.40
N LYS A 23 8.84 31.70 1.38
CA LYS A 23 9.41 32.15 2.66
C LYS A 23 10.25 31.00 3.24
N SER A 24 11.42 31.28 3.82
CA SER A 24 12.34 30.25 4.34
C SER A 24 11.64 29.21 5.24
N TRP A 25 10.61 29.63 5.98
CA TRP A 25 9.73 28.75 6.76
C TRP A 25 8.94 27.72 5.93
N GLN A 26 8.39 28.12 4.78
CA GLN A 26 7.67 27.21 3.88
C GLN A 26 8.61 26.16 3.27
N ARG A 27 9.87 26.52 3.00
CA ARG A 27 10.89 25.57 2.52
C ARG A 27 11.21 24.53 3.60
N LEU A 28 11.39 24.97 4.85
CA LEU A 28 11.61 24.07 5.98
C LEU A 28 10.42 23.12 6.18
N TRP A 29 9.20 23.66 6.15
CA TRP A 29 7.97 22.87 6.26
C TRP A 29 7.85 21.80 5.16
N LEU A 30 8.17 22.13 3.91
CA LEU A 30 8.16 21.17 2.80
C LEU A 30 9.17 20.05 3.01
N VAL A 31 10.40 20.38 3.44
CA VAL A 31 11.46 19.38 3.67
C VAL A 31 11.09 18.46 4.83
N THR A 32 10.66 19.01 5.96
CA THR A 32 10.25 18.22 7.13
C THR A 32 9.02 17.36 6.82
N GLY A 33 8.06 17.92 6.08
CA GLY A 33 6.86 17.20 5.64
C GLY A 33 7.15 16.05 4.71
N GLY A 34 8.03 16.27 3.72
CA GLY A 34 8.48 15.23 2.81
C GLY A 34 9.24 14.11 3.53
N ALA A 35 10.17 14.47 4.42
CA ALA A 35 10.91 13.49 5.22
C ALA A 35 9.99 12.65 6.11
N TYR A 36 9.02 13.30 6.78
CA TYR A 36 8.04 12.59 7.61
C TYR A 36 7.12 11.68 6.79
N LEU A 37 6.68 12.14 5.61
CA LEU A 37 5.90 11.32 4.69
C LEU A 37 6.67 10.07 4.27
N LEU A 38 7.94 10.22 3.89
CA LEU A 38 8.80 9.09 3.49
C LEU A 38 8.93 8.07 4.62
N MET A 39 9.12 8.54 5.85
CA MET A 39 9.18 7.66 7.02
C MET A 39 7.88 6.87 7.19
N LEU A 40 6.72 7.55 7.11
CA LEU A 40 5.41 6.90 7.20
C LEU A 40 5.14 5.91 6.07
N VAL A 41 5.58 6.22 4.84
CA VAL A 41 5.49 5.30 3.70
C VAL A 41 6.34 4.05 3.96
N ALA A 42 7.57 4.21 4.44
CA ALA A 42 8.44 3.08 4.77
C ALA A 42 7.84 2.20 5.89
N THR A 43 7.33 2.81 6.97
CA THR A 43 6.66 2.09 8.05
C THR A 43 5.38 1.40 7.58
N GLY A 44 4.59 2.07 6.75
CA GLY A 44 3.37 1.52 6.17
C GLY A 44 3.64 0.33 5.25
N TRP A 45 4.73 0.38 4.49
CA TRP A 45 5.17 -0.73 3.64
C TRP A 45 5.60 -1.94 4.48
N LEU A 46 6.35 -1.72 5.56
CA LEU A 46 6.80 -2.79 6.47
C LEU A 46 5.64 -3.50 7.17
N LEU A 47 4.58 -2.76 7.53
CA LEU A 47 3.39 -3.28 8.21
C LEU A 47 2.34 -3.84 7.22
N MET A 48 2.59 -3.79 5.91
CA MET A 48 1.60 -4.17 4.91
C MET A 48 1.45 -5.70 4.88
N PRO A 49 0.23 -6.24 5.05
CA PRO A 49 0.04 -7.69 5.00
C PRO A 49 0.36 -8.21 3.59
N GLU A 50 1.26 -9.19 3.54
CA GLU A 50 1.69 -9.82 2.30
C GLU A 50 0.61 -10.76 1.77
N ARG A 51 0.19 -10.55 0.51
CA ARG A 51 -0.69 -11.49 -0.21
C ARG A 51 -0.14 -12.91 -0.20
N ARG A 52 1.19 -13.05 -0.22
CA ARG A 52 1.90 -14.33 -0.20
C ARG A 52 1.53 -15.20 1.01
N GLN A 53 1.27 -14.60 2.17
CA GLN A 53 0.88 -15.37 3.37
C GLN A 53 -0.53 -15.95 3.23
N VAL A 54 -1.48 -15.15 2.71
CA VAL A 54 -2.86 -15.59 2.47
C VAL A 54 -2.91 -16.67 1.39
N ASP A 55 -2.14 -16.50 0.32
CA ASP A 55 -2.03 -17.48 -0.75
C ASP A 55 -1.40 -18.81 -0.25
N LYS A 56 -0.33 -18.74 0.55
CA LYS A 56 0.30 -19.93 1.15
C LYS A 56 -0.67 -20.66 2.09
N ALA A 57 -1.43 -19.92 2.90
CA ALA A 57 -2.44 -20.48 3.79
C ALA A 57 -3.56 -21.20 3.03
N MET A 58 -4.02 -20.65 1.91
CA MET A 58 -5.01 -21.29 1.03
C MET A 58 -4.47 -22.60 0.45
N VAL A 59 -3.26 -22.58 -0.12
CA VAL A 59 -2.64 -23.79 -0.69
C VAL A 59 -2.49 -24.86 0.37
N PHE A 60 -2.06 -24.48 1.57
CA PHE A 60 -1.94 -25.41 2.70
C PHE A 60 -3.29 -26.01 3.12
N ALA A 61 -4.33 -25.19 3.22
CA ALA A 61 -5.68 -25.66 3.52
C ALA A 61 -6.22 -26.63 2.47
N VAL A 62 -5.97 -26.35 1.18
CA VAL A 62 -6.33 -27.27 0.08
C VAL A 62 -5.57 -28.58 0.19
N THR A 63 -4.25 -28.55 0.42
CA THR A 63 -3.46 -29.79 0.54
C THR A 63 -3.88 -30.63 1.74
N GLU A 64 -4.20 -29.99 2.86
CA GLU A 64 -4.65 -30.67 4.07
C GLU A 64 -6.04 -31.28 3.89
N GLU A 65 -6.97 -30.57 3.23
CA GLU A 65 -8.29 -31.10 2.90
C GLU A 65 -8.17 -32.31 1.97
N VAL A 66 -7.29 -32.28 0.97
CA VAL A 66 -7.04 -33.44 0.10
C VAL A 66 -6.46 -34.60 0.91
N ARG A 67 -5.48 -34.33 1.78
CA ARG A 67 -4.82 -35.36 2.61
C ARG A 67 -5.79 -36.08 3.53
N ARG A 68 -6.88 -35.42 3.94
CA ARG A 68 -7.96 -36.02 4.73
C ARG A 68 -8.70 -37.14 3.99
N TYR A 69 -8.81 -37.05 2.66
CA TYR A 69 -9.49 -38.04 1.82
C TYR A 69 -8.54 -39.01 1.11
N ASP A 70 -7.37 -38.52 0.70
CA ASP A 70 -6.30 -39.31 0.11
C ASP A 70 -5.02 -39.08 0.92
N GLY A 71 -4.78 -39.95 1.91
CA GLY A 71 -3.69 -39.84 2.88
C GLY A 71 -2.28 -39.86 2.29
N LEU A 72 -2.14 -40.18 1.00
CA LEU A 72 -0.87 -40.16 0.27
C LEU A 72 -0.70 -38.91 -0.61
N ALA A 73 -1.73 -38.07 -0.74
CA ALA A 73 -1.65 -36.85 -1.53
C ALA A 73 -0.57 -35.91 -0.98
N PHE A 74 0.33 -35.48 -1.87
CA PHE A 74 1.40 -34.51 -1.59
C PHE A 74 2.45 -34.93 -0.55
N VAL A 75 2.46 -36.19 -0.07
CA VAL A 75 3.40 -36.68 0.97
C VAL A 75 4.87 -36.61 0.53
N GLY A 76 5.15 -36.55 -0.78
CA GLY A 76 6.50 -36.42 -1.35
C GLY A 76 6.84 -35.04 -1.93
N ASP A 77 5.91 -34.09 -1.96
CA ASP A 77 6.14 -32.77 -2.55
C ASP A 77 6.42 -31.72 -1.47
N SER A 78 7.38 -30.83 -1.72
CA SER A 78 7.66 -29.74 -0.79
C SER A 78 6.54 -28.68 -0.83
N PRO A 79 6.17 -28.07 0.31
CA PRO A 79 5.13 -27.03 0.36
C PRO A 79 5.40 -25.86 -0.60
N GLU A 80 6.67 -25.49 -0.76
CA GLU A 80 7.11 -24.43 -1.67
C GLU A 80 6.82 -24.77 -3.14
N LYS A 81 7.06 -26.04 -3.53
CA LYS A 81 6.83 -26.52 -4.90
C LYS A 81 5.35 -26.57 -5.24
N ILE A 82 4.51 -26.99 -4.29
CA ILE A 82 3.05 -27.00 -4.44
C ILE A 82 2.53 -25.56 -4.58
N PHE A 83 3.05 -24.66 -3.75
CA PHE A 83 2.71 -23.23 -3.83
C PHE A 83 3.07 -22.62 -5.18
N GLU A 84 4.29 -22.82 -5.67
CA GLU A 84 4.71 -22.28 -6.98
C GLU A 84 3.92 -22.92 -8.14
N MET A 85 3.57 -24.20 -8.04
CA MET A 85 2.71 -24.85 -9.03
C MET A 85 1.28 -24.26 -9.05
N ALA A 86 0.71 -24.02 -7.87
CA ALA A 86 -0.60 -23.38 -7.74
C ALA A 86 -0.57 -21.94 -8.27
N ARG A 87 0.50 -21.20 -7.98
CA ARG A 87 0.70 -19.82 -8.41
C ARG A 87 0.86 -19.70 -9.92
N THR A 88 1.65 -20.57 -10.54
CA THR A 88 1.93 -20.54 -11.99
C THR A 88 0.70 -20.91 -12.83
N ARG A 89 -0.16 -21.81 -12.35
CA ARG A 89 -1.41 -22.19 -13.03
C ARG A 89 -2.60 -21.28 -12.70
N GLY A 90 -2.48 -20.52 -11.61
CA GLY A 90 -3.60 -19.81 -11.00
C GLY A 90 -4.39 -20.72 -10.06
N TYR A 91 -4.80 -20.16 -8.92
CA TYR A 91 -5.38 -20.94 -7.82
C TYR A 91 -6.70 -21.64 -8.17
N GLY A 92 -7.58 -20.98 -8.94
CA GLY A 92 -8.86 -21.58 -9.38
C GLY A 92 -8.68 -22.81 -10.28
N PRO A 93 -7.96 -22.69 -11.42
CA PRO A 93 -7.64 -23.83 -12.28
C PRO A 93 -6.90 -24.96 -11.53
N TRP A 94 -5.99 -24.60 -10.62
CA TRP A 94 -5.26 -25.57 -9.81
C TRP A 94 -6.19 -26.35 -8.86
N ILE A 95 -7.10 -25.69 -8.12
CA ILE A 95 -8.09 -26.38 -7.27
C ILE A 95 -8.97 -27.30 -8.11
N ALA A 96 -9.46 -26.85 -9.27
CA ALA A 96 -10.29 -27.67 -10.14
C ALA A 96 -9.56 -28.94 -10.62
N GLN A 97 -8.27 -28.81 -10.91
CA GLN A 97 -7.43 -29.96 -11.26
C GLN A 97 -7.25 -30.92 -10.09
N VAL A 98 -6.93 -30.40 -8.89
CA VAL A 98 -6.79 -31.21 -7.66
C VAL A 98 -8.09 -31.97 -7.37
N ARG A 99 -9.24 -31.29 -7.47
CA ARG A 99 -10.57 -31.88 -7.30
C ARG A 99 -10.82 -33.03 -8.27
N LYS A 100 -10.42 -32.88 -9.53
CA LYS A 100 -10.54 -33.93 -10.57
C LYS A 100 -9.61 -35.11 -10.34
N THR A 101 -8.37 -34.85 -9.93
CA THR A 101 -7.33 -35.89 -9.74
C THR A 101 -7.65 -36.78 -8.55
N TYR A 102 -8.04 -36.21 -7.42
CA TYR A 102 -8.19 -36.95 -6.16
C TYR A 102 -9.62 -37.44 -5.88
N ARG A 103 -10.54 -37.30 -6.86
CA ARG A 103 -11.93 -37.81 -6.81
C ARG A 103 -12.60 -37.65 -5.44
N ILE A 104 -12.49 -36.44 -4.91
CA ILE A 104 -12.98 -36.09 -3.59
C ILE A 104 -14.50 -36.05 -3.66
N GLY A 105 -15.18 -36.82 -2.82
CA GLY A 105 -16.64 -36.93 -2.85
C GLY A 105 -17.34 -35.60 -2.51
N ARG A 106 -18.68 -35.64 -2.53
CA ARG A 106 -19.56 -34.48 -2.31
C ARG A 106 -19.28 -33.69 -1.02
N GLU A 107 -18.68 -34.32 -0.02
CA GLU A 107 -18.29 -33.68 1.24
C GLU A 107 -17.04 -32.81 1.10
N GLY A 108 -16.00 -33.28 0.42
CA GLY A 108 -14.81 -32.46 0.22
C GLY A 108 -15.01 -31.35 -0.82
N ASP A 109 -15.96 -31.50 -1.76
CA ASP A 109 -16.44 -30.38 -2.59
C ASP A 109 -16.89 -29.18 -1.73
N ARG A 110 -17.63 -29.43 -0.64
CA ARG A 110 -18.04 -28.37 0.29
C ARG A 110 -16.86 -27.79 1.06
N GLY A 111 -15.85 -28.60 1.36
CA GLY A 111 -14.58 -28.18 1.96
C GLY A 111 -13.84 -27.20 1.04
N PHE A 112 -13.65 -27.55 -0.22
CA PHE A 112 -13.03 -26.65 -1.21
C PHE A 112 -13.81 -25.36 -1.40
N ASP A 113 -15.13 -25.43 -1.52
CA ASP A 113 -15.97 -24.25 -1.70
C ASP A 113 -15.92 -23.33 -0.46
N ARG A 114 -15.71 -23.89 0.72
CA ARG A 114 -15.45 -23.11 1.95
C ARG A 114 -14.08 -22.44 1.90
N ILE A 115 -13.03 -23.19 1.57
CA ILE A 115 -11.65 -22.66 1.49
C ILE A 115 -11.56 -21.55 0.44
N GLU A 116 -12.19 -21.73 -0.74
CA GLU A 116 -12.19 -20.70 -1.79
C GLU A 116 -12.92 -19.43 -1.32
N ARG A 117 -14.04 -19.56 -0.61
CA ARG A 117 -14.78 -18.41 -0.07
C ARG A 117 -13.96 -17.67 0.99
N GLU A 118 -13.36 -18.40 1.94
CA GLU A 118 -12.49 -17.81 2.96
C GLU A 118 -11.28 -17.10 2.33
N TYR A 119 -10.67 -17.70 1.30
CA TYR A 119 -9.61 -17.07 0.53
C TYR A 119 -10.07 -15.79 -0.16
N ARG A 120 -11.19 -15.82 -0.89
CA ARG A 120 -11.72 -14.65 -1.61
C ARG A 120 -12.02 -13.52 -0.63
N GLN A 121 -12.63 -13.84 0.51
CA GLN A 121 -12.90 -12.88 1.57
C GLN A 121 -11.59 -12.33 2.19
N ALA A 122 -10.58 -13.17 2.41
CA ALA A 122 -9.28 -12.73 2.89
C ALA A 122 -8.60 -11.79 1.88
N VAL A 123 -8.65 -12.10 0.59
CA VAL A 123 -8.07 -11.25 -0.48
C VAL A 123 -8.81 -9.91 -0.62
N GLU A 124 -10.14 -9.90 -0.55
CA GLU A 124 -10.93 -8.67 -0.58
C GLU A 124 -10.66 -7.80 0.64
N THR A 125 -10.61 -8.42 1.83
CA THR A 125 -10.31 -7.71 3.07
C THR A 125 -8.88 -7.20 3.11
N LEU A 126 -7.90 -7.85 2.46
CA LEU A 126 -6.55 -7.31 2.29
C LEU A 126 -6.57 -5.96 1.57
N THR A 127 -7.35 -5.82 0.49
CA THR A 127 -7.47 -4.55 -0.25
C THR A 127 -8.09 -3.47 0.62
N SER A 128 -9.17 -3.79 1.33
CA SER A 128 -9.82 -2.88 2.29
C SER A 128 -8.86 -2.46 3.41
N ARG A 129 -8.12 -3.40 4.00
CA ARG A 129 -7.13 -3.13 5.04
C ARG A 129 -5.99 -2.25 4.55
N ARG A 130 -5.50 -2.49 3.33
CA ARG A 130 -4.48 -1.64 2.69
C ARG A 130 -4.99 -0.22 2.51
N LEU A 131 -6.21 -0.06 1.98
CA LEU A 131 -6.81 1.26 1.79
C LEU A 131 -7.01 2.00 3.13
N LYS A 132 -7.49 1.29 4.16
CA LYS A 132 -7.64 1.84 5.51
C LYS A 132 -6.29 2.26 6.11
N LEU A 133 -5.26 1.42 6.01
CA LEU A 133 -3.91 1.74 6.48
C LEU A 133 -3.35 2.97 5.76
N SER A 134 -3.48 3.02 4.42
CA SER A 134 -3.08 4.20 3.64
C SER A 134 -3.84 5.46 4.05
N GLY A 135 -5.15 5.35 4.31
CA GLY A 135 -5.96 6.45 4.81
C GLY A 135 -5.50 6.93 6.19
N TRP A 136 -5.24 6.02 7.13
CA TRP A 136 -4.72 6.34 8.45
C TRP A 136 -3.33 6.98 8.39
N LEU A 137 -2.43 6.49 7.55
CA LEU A 137 -1.11 7.08 7.32
C LEU A 137 -1.23 8.50 6.75
N PHE A 138 -2.15 8.71 5.80
CA PHE A 138 -2.41 10.03 5.25
C PHE A 138 -2.93 11.00 6.31
N VAL A 139 -3.87 10.58 7.16
CA VAL A 139 -4.38 11.41 8.27
C VAL A 139 -3.28 11.70 9.28
N ALA A 140 -2.50 10.69 9.66
CA ALA A 140 -1.36 10.81 10.57
C ALA A 140 -0.29 11.77 10.04
N TRP A 141 -0.17 11.91 8.71
CA TRP A 141 0.69 12.91 8.08
C TRP A 141 0.04 14.29 7.97
N ALA A 142 -1.19 14.35 7.45
CA ALA A 142 -1.87 15.60 7.09
C ALA A 142 -2.25 16.43 8.31
N VAL A 143 -2.64 15.79 9.43
CA VAL A 143 -3.06 16.51 10.64
C VAL A 143 -1.90 17.26 11.29
N PRO A 144 -0.74 16.65 11.59
CA PRO A 144 0.42 17.37 12.13
C PRO A 144 0.94 18.44 11.16
N MET A 145 1.03 18.11 9.87
CA MET A 145 1.57 19.03 8.87
C MET A 145 0.65 20.25 8.66
N GLY A 146 -0.66 20.03 8.61
CA GLY A 146 -1.66 21.10 8.54
C GLY A 146 -1.64 21.98 9.79
N GLY A 147 -1.52 21.38 10.98
CA GLY A 147 -1.38 22.11 12.24
C GLY A 147 -0.13 23.00 12.27
N LEU A 148 1.03 22.45 11.91
CA LEU A 148 2.30 23.20 11.84
C LEU A 148 2.24 24.34 10.82
N TYR A 149 1.57 24.11 9.68
CA TYR A 149 1.38 25.14 8.68
C TYR A 149 0.50 26.30 9.19
N ALA A 150 -0.63 25.96 9.82
CA ALA A 150 -1.55 26.94 10.39
C ALA A 150 -0.87 27.78 11.48
N MET A 151 -0.11 27.15 12.39
CA MET A 151 0.68 27.84 13.41
C MET A 151 1.69 28.83 12.80
N GLY A 152 2.48 28.38 11.81
CA GLY A 152 3.44 29.25 11.15
C GLY A 152 2.80 30.43 10.41
N SER A 153 1.61 30.21 9.84
CA SER A 153 0.83 31.26 9.18
C SER A 153 0.27 32.28 10.17
N LEU A 154 -0.24 31.83 11.33
CA LEU A 154 -0.72 32.70 12.41
C LEU A 154 0.39 33.58 12.97
N VAL A 155 1.58 33.02 13.22
CA VAL A 155 2.75 33.80 13.67
C VAL A 155 3.17 34.85 12.64
N GLY A 156 3.14 34.49 11.35
CA GLY A 156 3.41 35.43 10.26
C GLY A 156 2.41 36.59 10.21
N TRP A 157 1.13 36.30 10.42
CA TRP A 157 0.06 37.30 10.43
C TRP A 157 0.18 38.26 11.64
N ILE A 158 0.39 37.73 12.85
CA ILE A 158 0.60 38.55 14.07
C ILE A 158 1.79 39.49 13.90
N ARG A 159 2.86 39.04 13.22
CA ARG A 159 4.06 39.85 12.99
C ARG A 159 3.85 40.96 11.94
N GLN A 160 2.93 40.78 11.00
CA GLN A 160 2.56 41.81 10.01
C GLN A 160 1.53 42.81 10.55
N GLY A 161 0.62 42.40 11.44
CA GLY A 161 -0.35 43.30 12.08
C GLY A 161 0.24 44.19 13.20
N ARG A 162 1.53 44.05 13.50
CA ARG A 162 2.29 44.85 14.49
C ARG A 162 3.24 45.87 13.87
N SER A 163 3.20 46.08 12.55
CA SER A 163 3.96 47.11 11.83
C SER A 163 3.06 48.23 11.36
#